data_AF-A0A5S4YWW6-F1
#
_entry.id   AF-A0A5S4YWW6-F1
#
_cell.length_a   1.000
_cell.length_b   1.000
_cell.length_c   1.000
_cell.angle_alpha   90.00
_cell.angle_beta   90.00
_cell.angle_gamma   90.00
#
_symmetry.space_group_name_H-M   'P 1'
#
loop_
_entity.id
_entity.type
_entity.pdbx_description
1 polymer ?
#
loop_
_entity_poly.entity_id
_entity_poly.type
_entity_poly.pdbx_seq_one_letter_code
_entity_poly.pdbx_strand_id
1 'polypeptide(L)' 'MSDEAKQGFVIDFNSMNIVFEGGFSAPIVAMIDRFDMETDDPREAEEILIEMPPEGIVVTMLMSDLAPVIEATRN' A
#
# COMPACT_ATOMS: atom_id res chain seq x y z
N MET A 1 -7.05 17.75 23.47
CA MET A 1 -6.56 17.42 22.12
C MET A 1 -6.75 15.93 22.00
N SER A 2 -7.76 15.49 21.24
CA SER A 2 -7.98 14.08 21.00
C SER A 2 -6.81 13.57 20.15
N ASP A 3 -6.14 12.53 20.63
CA ASP A 3 -5.29 11.70 19.78
C ASP A 3 -6.21 11.08 18.72
N GLU A 4 -6.39 11.77 17.59
CA GLU A 4 -6.72 11.09 16.35
C GLU A 4 -5.56 10.14 16.11
N ALA A 5 -5.73 8.88 16.53
CA ALA A 5 -4.85 7.80 16.14
C ALA A 5 -4.69 7.95 14.62
N LYS A 6 -3.48 8.33 14.19
CA LYS A 6 -3.14 8.45 12.77
C LYS A 6 -3.38 7.06 12.19
N GLN A 7 -4.56 6.83 11.63
CA GLN A 7 -4.91 5.56 11.03
C GLN A 7 -3.92 5.31 9.90
N GLY A 8 -2.96 4.42 10.14
CA GLY A 8 -1.87 4.13 9.21
C GLY A 8 -2.22 2.96 8.27
N PHE A 9 -1.51 2.94 7.13
CA PHE A 9 -1.43 1.78 6.25
C PHE A 9 -0.06 1.13 6.37
N VAL A 10 0.01 -0.11 6.85
CA VAL A 10 1.24 -0.91 6.77
C VAL A 10 1.25 -1.64 5.44
N ILE A 11 2.36 -1.53 4.70
CA ILE A 11 2.54 -2.22 3.44
C ILE A 11 3.60 -3.29 3.61
N ASP A 12 3.27 -4.52 3.24
CA ASP A 12 4.20 -5.63 3.17
C ASP A 12 4.37 -6.05 1.72
N PHE A 13 5.47 -5.58 1.11
CA PHE A 13 5.83 -5.89 -0.26
C PHE A 13 6.27 -7.36 -0.44
N ASN A 14 6.64 -8.07 0.62
CA ASN A 14 6.98 -9.50 0.49
C ASN A 14 5.72 -10.35 0.31
N SER A 15 4.66 -10.04 1.06
CA SER A 15 3.38 -10.74 0.93
C SER A 15 2.43 -10.09 -0.07
N MET A 16 2.81 -8.94 -0.65
CA MET A 16 1.97 -8.13 -1.55
C MET A 16 0.62 -7.81 -0.91
N ASN A 17 0.64 -7.31 0.33
CA ASN A 17 -0.56 -6.90 1.05
C ASN A 17 -0.42 -5.51 1.65
N ILE A 18 -1.55 -4.82 1.73
CA ILE A 18 -1.72 -3.60 2.53
C ILE A 18 -2.65 -3.91 3.71
N VAL A 19 -2.27 -3.42 4.89
CA VAL A 19 -3.04 -3.56 6.13
C VAL A 19 -3.37 -2.17 6.65
N PHE A 20 -4.66 -1.87 6.75
CA PHE A 20 -5.14 -0.69 7.45
C PHE A 20 -5.28 -1.01 8.93
N GLU A 21 -4.75 -0.13 9.80
CA GLU A 21 -4.81 -0.31 11.26
C GLU A 21 -6.23 -0.46 11.82
N GLY A 22 -7.26 -0.06 11.06
CA GLY A 22 -8.67 -0.31 11.36
C GLY A 22 -9.15 -1.77 11.19
N GLY A 23 -8.24 -2.72 10.93
CA GLY A 23 -8.52 -4.16 10.93
C GLY A 23 -8.85 -4.77 9.56
N PHE A 24 -8.48 -4.08 8.48
CA PHE A 24 -8.73 -4.52 7.12
C PHE A 24 -7.42 -4.79 6.39
N SER A 25 -7.37 -5.87 5.61
CA SER A 25 -6.25 -6.21 4.73
C SER A 25 -6.73 -6.41 3.30
N ALA A 26 -5.97 -5.91 2.33
CA ALA A 26 -6.23 -6.12 0.92
C ALA A 26 -4.95 -6.53 0.16
N PRO A 27 -5.09 -7.35 -0.89
CA PRO A 27 -3.96 -7.70 -1.74
C PRO A 27 -3.57 -6.53 -2.65
N ILE A 28 -2.27 -6.36 -2.82
CA ILE A 28 -1.67 -5.53 -3.86
C ILE A 28 -1.56 -6.40 -5.11
N VAL A 29 -2.24 -5.98 -6.17
CA VAL A 29 -2.32 -6.76 -7.42
C VAL A 29 -1.31 -6.30 -8.47
N ALA A 30 -0.79 -5.08 -8.36
CA ALA A 30 0.30 -4.57 -9.19
C ALA A 30 1.00 -3.39 -8.51
N MET A 31 2.25 -3.16 -8.89
CA MET A 31 3.00 -1.93 -8.60
C MET A 31 3.40 -1.29 -9.93
N ILE A 32 3.25 0.02 -10.05
CA ILE A 32 3.51 0.77 -11.28
C ILE A 32 4.65 1.75 -11.03
N ASP A 33 5.63 1.75 -11.93
CA ASP A 33 6.78 2.65 -11.89
C ASP A 33 6.45 4.03 -12.52
N ARG A 34 7.42 4.94 -12.44
CA ARG A 34 7.33 6.30 -13.02
C ARG A 34 7.13 6.37 -14.55
N PHE A 35 7.25 5.24 -15.24
CA PHE A 35 7.09 5.13 -16.69
C PHE A 35 5.77 4.43 -17.07
N ASP A 36 4.84 4.30 -16.11
CA ASP A 36 3.57 3.59 -16.25
C ASP A 36 3.75 2.09 -16.60
N MET A 37 4.85 1.48 -16.15
CA MET A 37 5.12 0.05 -16.34
C MET A 37 4.98 -0.72 -15.03
N GLU A 38 4.51 -1.97 -15.12
CA GLU A 38 4.49 -2.87 -13.97
C GLU A 38 5.93 -3.19 -13.53
N THR A 39 6.17 -3.11 -12.22
CA THR A 39 7.47 -3.39 -11.60
C THR A 39 7.31 -4.33 -10.40
N ASP A 40 8.34 -5.11 -10.12
CA ASP A 40 8.47 -5.95 -8.93
C ASP A 40 9.38 -5.33 -7.86
N ASP A 41 10.00 -4.17 -8.13
CA ASP A 41 10.82 -3.43 -7.17
C ASP A 41 10.00 -2.33 -6.47
N PRO A 42 9.70 -2.48 -5.16
CA PRO A 42 8.96 -1.48 -4.39
C PRO A 42 9.65 -0.11 -4.32
N ARG A 43 10.95 -0.05 -4.60
CA ARG A 43 11.73 1.20 -4.60
C ARG A 43 11.54 1.98 -5.90
N GLU A 44 11.10 1.33 -6.96
CA GLU A 44 10.82 1.94 -8.26
C GLU A 44 9.33 2.28 -8.41
N ALA A 45 8.46 1.66 -7.60
CA ALA A 45 7.03 1.90 -7.60
C ALA A 45 6.68 3.34 -7.19
N GLU A 46 5.88 4.02 -8.02
CA GLU A 46 5.21 5.28 -7.69
C GLU A 46 3.74 5.06 -7.30
N GLU A 47 3.14 3.96 -7.76
CA GLU A 47 1.76 3.60 -7.45
C GLU A 47 1.63 2.12 -7.09
N ILE A 48 0.62 1.82 -6.27
CA ILE A 48 0.17 0.45 -5.99
C ILE A 48 -1.30 0.31 -6.36
N LEU A 49 -1.66 -0.84 -6.93
CA LEU A 49 -3.05 -1.21 -7.21
C LEU A 49 -3.49 -2.22 -6.17
N ILE A 50 -4.60 -1.93 -5.51
CA ILE A 50 -5.14 -2.73 -4.41
C ILE A 50 -6.53 -3.22 -4.82
N GLU A 51 -6.80 -4.51 -4.66
CA GLU A 51 -8.14 -5.05 -4.83
C GLU A 51 -8.92 -4.95 -3.50
N MET A 52 -9.89 -4.05 -3.46
CA MET A 52 -10.73 -3.82 -2.29
C MET A 52 -11.92 -4.80 -2.28
N PRO A 53 -12.20 -5.48 -1.16
CA PRO A 53 -13.43 -6.19 -0.92
C PRO A 53 -14.64 -5.25 -0.84
N PRO A 54 -15.81 -5.66 -1.34
CA PRO A 54 -16.06 -6.90 -2.09
C PRO A 54 -15.36 -6.89 -3.46
N GLU A 55 -14.98 -8.08 -3.95
CA GLU A 55 -14.18 -8.30 -5.17
C GLU A 55 -14.64 -7.47 -6.38
N GLY A 56 -13.68 -7.06 -7.22
CA GLY A 56 -13.94 -6.35 -8.47
C GLY A 56 -13.75 -4.83 -8.44
N ILE A 57 -13.36 -4.24 -7.30
CA ILE A 57 -12.94 -2.84 -7.22
C ILE A 57 -11.42 -2.77 -7.03
N VAL A 58 -10.72 -2.23 -8.02
CA VAL A 58 -9.28 -1.93 -7.92
C VAL A 58 -9.09 -0.45 -7.66
N VAL A 59 -8.34 -0.12 -6.60
CA VAL A 59 -8.00 1.25 -6.22
C VAL A 59 -6.51 1.46 -6.45
N THR A 60 -6.17 2.57 -7.10
CA THR A 60 -4.79 3.04 -7.23
C THR A 60 -4.46 3.95 -6.06
N MET A 61 -3.31 3.72 -5.42
CA MET A 61 -2.77 4.59 -4.38
C MET A 61 -1.36 5.04 -4.75
N LEU A 62 -1.06 6.32 -4.55
CA LEU A 62 0.28 6.85 -4.73
C LEU A 62 1.17 6.46 -3.55
N MET A 63 2.38 6.00 -3.83
CA MET A 63 3.38 5.67 -2.82
C MET A 63 3.77 6.89 -1.96
N SER A 64 3.65 8.11 -2.51
CA SER A 64 3.86 9.36 -1.77
C SER A 64 2.87 9.56 -0.63
N ASP A 65 1.64 9.06 -0.77
CA ASP A 65 0.58 9.19 0.24
C ASP A 65 0.77 8.18 1.40
N LEU A 66 1.59 7.15 1.14
CA LEU A 66 1.94 6.07 2.06
C LEU A 66 3.26 6.34 2.80
N ALA A 67 4.03 7.34 2.36
CA ALA A 67 5.36 7.70 2.88
C ALA A 67 5.46 7.95 4.40
N PRO A 68 4.40 8.35 5.15
CA PRO A 68 4.47 8.41 6.61
C PRO A 68 4.43 7.05 7.33
N VAL A 69 4.21 5.92 6.64
CA VAL A 69 3.86 4.63 7.26
C VAL A 69 4.82 3.48 6.90
N ILE A 70 5.90 3.77 6.19
CA ILE A 70 6.93 2.79 5.83
C ILE A 70 7.89 2.57 7.02
N GLU A 71 7.39 1.98 8.10
CA GLU A 71 8.19 1.43 9.21
C GLU A 71 7.81 -0.03 9.47
N ALA A 72 8.02 -0.92 8.50
CA ALA A 72 7.84 -2.36 8.78
C ALA A 72 8.72 -3.27 7.92
N THR A 73 10.01 -2.95 7.74
CA THR A 73 10.99 -4.01 7.44
C THR A 73 12.40 -3.61 7.89
N ARG A 74 12.65 -3.68 9.20
CA ARG A 74 14.00 -3.88 9.75
C ARG A 74 14.03 -5.26 10.42
N ASN A 75 14.64 -6.22 9.74
CA ASN A 75 15.39 -7.29 10.40
C ASN A 75 16.87 -7.03 10.15
#